data_AF-A0A399X4F6-F1
#
_entry.id   AF-A0A399X4F6-F1
#
_cell.length_a   1.000
_cell.length_b   1.000
_cell.length_c   1.000
_cell.angle_alpha   90.00
_cell.angle_beta   90.00
_cell.angle_gamma   90.00
#
_symmetry.space_group_name_H-M   'P 1'
#
loop_
_entity.id
_entity.type
_entity.pdbx_description
1 polymer ?
#
loop_
_entity_poly.entity_id
_entity_poly.type
_entity_poly.pdbx_seq_one_letter_code
_entity_poly.pdbx_strand_id
1 'polypeptide(L)'
;MRSVVIFAIVACLAIGCSPPTKELAEAGQEPAPTSPSDAQGPASSGSEAPKSDAPKADVAALKEAWTQADKDLAEKPADEGVQKAYIAASLKYAEATMYADEIPAKEKYPEALRVYRTVLKVDPANQEAKEWIKTIEDIYASMGRPVPE
;
A
#
# COMPACT_ATOMS: atom_id res chain seq x y z
N MET A 1 -0.96 2.97 39.18
CA MET A 1 0.35 3.57 39.48
C MET A 1 0.82 4.29 38.22
N ARG A 2 0.84 5.63 38.26
CA ARG A 2 1.09 6.51 37.11
C ARG A 2 2.59 6.80 37.03
N SER A 3 3.31 6.11 36.13
CA SER A 3 4.72 6.42 35.88
C SER A 3 4.81 7.57 34.88
N VAL A 4 5.00 8.76 35.45
CA VAL A 4 5.55 9.93 34.78
C VAL A 4 7.05 9.68 34.63
N VAL A 5 7.54 9.58 33.40
CA VAL A 5 8.99 9.62 33.12
C VAL A 5 9.26 10.78 32.17
N ILE A 6 10.20 11.57 32.62
CA ILE A 6 10.48 12.95 32.28
C ILE A 6 11.24 13.05 30.95
N PHE A 7 10.81 14.02 30.14
CA PHE A 7 11.51 14.55 28.98
C PHE A 7 12.96 14.91 29.32
N ALA A 8 13.92 14.33 28.59
CA ALA A 8 15.29 14.85 28.52
C ALA A 8 15.56 15.23 27.06
N ILE A 9 15.31 16.51 26.77
CA ILE A 9 15.75 17.21 25.57
C ILE A 9 17.28 17.30 25.65
N VAL A 10 17.98 16.67 24.71
CA VAL A 10 19.38 17.01 24.41
C VAL A 10 19.42 17.54 22.99
N ALA A 11 19.36 18.86 22.91
CA ALA A 11 19.74 19.63 21.75
C ALA A 11 21.27 19.70 21.68
N CYS A 12 21.86 19.15 20.62
CA CYS A 12 23.20 19.53 20.17
C CYS A 12 23.10 20.11 18.76
N LEU A 13 23.31 21.42 18.72
CA LEU A 13 23.61 22.23 17.55
C LEU A 13 24.84 21.72 16.80
N ALA A 14 24.85 21.95 15.48
CA ALA A 14 25.90 22.63 14.69
C ALA A 14 26.04 21.97 13.31
N ILE A 15 25.55 22.61 12.25
CA ILE A 15 26.32 23.43 11.28
C ILE A 15 27.15 22.58 10.31
N GLY A 16 26.73 22.61 9.03
CA GLY A 16 27.52 22.08 7.92
C GLY A 16 26.86 22.35 6.57
N CYS A 17 26.97 23.59 6.08
CA CYS A 17 26.63 24.00 4.72
C CYS A 17 27.84 23.75 3.80
N SER A 18 27.65 23.12 2.63
CA SER A 18 28.56 23.25 1.48
C SER A 18 27.84 22.84 0.19
N PRO A 19 27.69 23.75 -0.79
CA PRO A 19 27.21 23.46 -2.13
C PRO A 19 28.39 23.54 -3.16
N PRO A 20 28.17 23.61 -4.48
CA PRO A 20 28.52 22.56 -5.45
C PRO A 20 29.72 22.91 -6.33
N THR A 21 30.52 21.92 -6.74
CA THR A 21 31.62 22.13 -7.69
C THR A 21 31.05 22.19 -9.12
N LYS A 22 31.14 23.39 -9.70
CA LYS A 22 30.87 23.73 -11.09
C LYS A 22 32.22 23.78 -11.81
N GLU A 23 32.47 22.86 -12.74
CA GLU A 23 33.57 22.97 -13.70
C GLU A 23 32.98 23.35 -15.07
N LEU A 24 33.61 24.34 -15.69
CA LEU A 24 33.27 25.01 -16.95
C LEU A 24 34.21 24.52 -18.05
N ALA A 25 33.67 24.30 -19.26
CA ALA A 25 34.30 24.52 -20.58
C ALA A 25 33.46 23.75 -21.64
N GLU A 26 33.17 24.22 -22.84
CA GLU A 26 33.44 25.47 -23.55
C GLU A 26 32.48 25.52 -24.76
N ALA A 27 32.36 26.70 -25.36
CA ALA A 27 31.39 27.13 -26.34
C ALA A 27 31.39 26.40 -27.71
N GLY A 28 30.27 26.52 -28.42
CA GLY A 28 30.30 26.69 -29.88
C GLY A 28 29.21 26.00 -30.70
N GLN A 29 28.18 26.78 -31.04
CA GLN A 29 27.57 26.86 -32.39
C GLN A 29 26.35 25.97 -32.75
N GLU A 30 25.15 26.56 -32.64
CA GLU A 30 23.98 26.33 -33.52
C GLU A 30 24.29 26.77 -34.97
N PRO A 31 23.65 26.25 -36.04
CA PRO A 31 22.18 26.06 -36.23
C PRO A 31 21.82 24.67 -36.82
N ALA A 32 20.57 24.22 -37.02
CA ALA A 32 19.32 24.82 -37.47
C ALA A 32 18.13 23.87 -37.15
N PRO A 33 16.86 24.25 -37.41
CA PRO A 33 15.69 23.56 -36.87
C PRO A 33 15.13 22.48 -37.81
N THR A 34 14.81 21.32 -37.26
CA THR A 34 13.83 20.39 -37.84
C THR A 34 12.90 19.89 -36.74
N SER A 35 11.66 20.36 -36.80
CA SER A 35 10.50 19.81 -36.09
C SER A 35 9.58 19.21 -37.17
N PRO A 36 8.61 18.32 -36.87
CA PRO A 36 8.36 17.52 -35.68
C PRO A 36 8.15 16.02 -36.06
N SER A 37 7.67 15.23 -35.08
CA SER A 37 6.91 13.99 -35.29
C SER A 37 7.73 12.71 -35.32
N ASP A 38 7.90 12.09 -34.15
CA ASP A 38 7.58 10.67 -34.00
C ASP A 38 7.12 10.37 -32.57
N ALA A 39 5.86 9.95 -32.50
CA ALA A 39 5.14 9.21 -31.47
C ALA A 39 5.88 8.94 -30.13
N GLN A 40 5.62 9.79 -29.13
CA GLN A 40 5.44 9.29 -27.77
C GLN A 40 4.08 8.56 -27.72
N GLY A 41 4.09 7.28 -28.12
CA GLY A 41 3.05 6.37 -27.67
C GLY A 41 3.16 6.20 -26.16
N PRO A 42 2.06 6.17 -25.40
CA PRO A 42 2.12 5.80 -24.01
C PRO A 42 2.53 4.32 -23.97
N ALA A 43 3.71 4.02 -23.44
CA ALA A 43 3.96 2.70 -22.89
C ALA A 43 3.03 2.58 -21.68
N SER A 44 1.80 2.19 -21.98
CA SER A 44 0.83 1.61 -21.06
C SER A 44 1.58 0.53 -20.32
N SER A 45 2.07 0.86 -19.13
CA SER A 45 2.45 -0.11 -18.12
C SER A 45 1.18 -0.90 -17.88
N GLY A 46 1.04 -2.01 -18.61
CA GLY A 46 -0.02 -2.97 -18.40
C GLY A 46 0.10 -3.39 -16.95
N SER A 47 -0.80 -2.88 -16.13
CA SER A 47 -1.10 -3.45 -14.83
C SER A 47 -1.73 -4.81 -15.13
N GLU A 48 -0.88 -5.76 -15.51
CA GLU A 48 -1.22 -7.16 -15.50
C GLU A 48 -1.44 -7.46 -14.01
N ALA A 49 -2.71 -7.43 -13.60
CA ALA A 49 -3.10 -7.95 -12.31
C ALA A 49 -2.43 -9.32 -12.18
N PRO A 50 -1.65 -9.57 -11.11
CA PRO A 50 -0.92 -10.82 -10.99
C PRO A 50 -1.95 -11.95 -11.13
N LYS A 51 -1.81 -12.75 -12.19
CA LYS A 51 -2.59 -13.98 -12.35
C LYS A 51 -2.09 -14.89 -11.24
N SER A 52 -2.80 -14.85 -10.12
CA SER A 52 -2.46 -15.63 -8.95
C SER A 52 -2.84 -17.09 -9.26
N ASP A 53 -1.83 -17.91 -9.56
CA ASP A 53 -1.93 -19.39 -9.53
C ASP A 53 -2.09 -19.91 -8.09
N ALA A 54 -2.48 -19.06 -7.13
CA ALA A 54 -2.69 -19.46 -5.76
C ALA A 54 -3.79 -20.54 -5.71
N PRO A 55 -3.55 -21.63 -4.97
CA PRO A 55 -4.61 -22.60 -4.69
C PRO A 55 -5.81 -21.82 -4.16
N LYS A 56 -7.04 -22.17 -4.61
CA LYS A 56 -8.28 -21.59 -4.08
C LYS A 56 -8.22 -21.67 -2.56
N ALA A 57 -7.85 -20.58 -1.92
CA ALA A 57 -7.65 -20.56 -0.50
C ALA A 57 -9.04 -20.66 0.13
N ASP A 58 -9.17 -21.48 1.17
CA ASP A 58 -10.43 -21.60 1.90
C ASP A 58 -10.69 -20.25 2.60
N VAL A 59 -11.52 -19.43 1.96
CA VAL A 59 -11.84 -18.07 2.45
C VAL A 59 -12.54 -18.13 3.80
N ALA A 60 -13.30 -19.19 4.09
CA ALA A 60 -13.91 -19.37 5.39
C ALA A 60 -12.85 -19.61 6.47
N ALA A 61 -11.89 -20.50 6.22
CA ALA A 61 -10.78 -20.74 7.15
C ALA A 61 -9.93 -19.47 7.38
N LEU A 62 -9.65 -18.71 6.32
CA LEU A 62 -8.92 -17.45 6.42
C LEU A 62 -9.70 -16.38 7.17
N LYS A 63 -11.02 -16.32 7.01
CA LYS A 63 -11.89 -15.41 7.75
C LYS A 63 -11.86 -15.71 9.25
N GLU A 64 -11.92 -16.99 9.63
CA GLU A 64 -11.81 -17.39 11.03
C GLU A 64 -10.44 -17.03 11.62
N ALA A 65 -9.35 -17.27 10.88
CA ALA A 65 -8.01 -16.88 11.30
C ALA A 65 -7.87 -15.35 11.48
N TRP A 66 -8.40 -14.57 10.55
CA TRP A 66 -8.45 -13.11 10.67
C TRP A 66 -9.29 -12.66 11.87
N THR A 67 -10.47 -13.26 12.07
CA THR A 67 -11.37 -12.94 13.18
C THR A 67 -10.72 -13.24 14.53
N GLN A 68 -9.96 -14.33 14.64
CA GLN A 68 -9.22 -14.62 15.86
C GLN A 68 -8.08 -13.61 16.08
N ALA A 69 -7.32 -13.28 15.04
CA ALA A 69 -6.26 -12.30 15.16
C ALA A 69 -6.78 -10.88 15.49
N ASP A 70 -7.98 -10.52 15.02
CA ASP A 70 -8.66 -9.27 15.36
C ASP A 70 -9.04 -9.23 16.86
N LYS A 71 -9.55 -10.34 17.40
CA LYS A 71 -9.81 -10.47 18.84
C LYS A 71 -8.52 -10.36 19.65
N ASP A 72 -7.47 -11.07 19.25
CA ASP A 72 -6.19 -11.03 19.94
C ASP A 72 -5.61 -9.60 19.94
N LEU A 73 -5.74 -8.88 18.82
CA LEU A 73 -5.32 -7.48 18.70
C LEU A 73 -6.16 -6.56 19.58
N ALA A 74 -7.46 -6.79 19.71
CA ALA A 74 -8.31 -6.03 20.62
C ALA A 74 -7.92 -6.24 22.10
N GLU A 75 -7.46 -7.44 22.47
CA GLU A 75 -6.96 -7.72 23.82
C GLU A 75 -5.55 -7.13 24.06
N LYS A 76 -4.70 -7.15 23.03
CA LYS A 76 -3.28 -6.77 23.12
C LYS A 76 -2.88 -5.83 21.97
N PRO A 77 -3.43 -4.60 21.91
CA PRO A 77 -3.25 -3.71 20.77
C PRO A 77 -1.83 -3.17 20.60
N ALA A 78 -1.01 -3.24 21.65
CA ALA A 78 0.38 -2.77 21.64
C ALA A 78 1.40 -3.91 21.52
N ASP A 79 0.96 -5.17 21.45
CA ASP A 79 1.85 -6.31 21.27
C ASP A 79 2.24 -6.44 19.80
N GLU A 80 3.52 -6.25 19.48
CA GLU A 80 4.00 -6.30 18.10
C GLU A 80 3.80 -7.67 17.43
N GLY A 81 3.85 -8.76 18.20
CA GLY A 81 3.62 -10.11 17.68
C GLY A 81 2.18 -10.28 17.23
N VAL A 82 1.25 -9.80 18.06
CA VAL A 82 -0.19 -9.79 17.76
C VAL A 82 -0.50 -8.85 16.59
N GLN A 83 0.09 -7.65 16.55
CA GLN A 83 -0.06 -6.74 15.40
C GLN A 83 0.41 -7.40 14.10
N LYS A 84 1.58 -8.03 14.09
CA LYS A 84 2.11 -8.74 12.91
C LYS A 84 1.22 -9.91 12.51
N ALA A 85 0.72 -10.68 13.47
CA ALA A 85 -0.22 -11.77 13.21
C ALA A 85 -1.54 -11.27 12.60
N TYR A 86 -2.09 -10.19 13.14
CA TYR A 86 -3.27 -9.52 12.61
C TYR A 86 -3.07 -9.03 11.18
N ILE A 87 -1.97 -8.32 10.91
CA ILE A 87 -1.64 -7.84 9.57
C ILE A 87 -1.53 -9.02 8.61
N ALA A 88 -0.77 -10.05 8.95
CA ALA A 88 -0.56 -11.22 8.10
C ALA A 88 -1.84 -12.03 7.83
N ALA A 89 -2.78 -12.09 8.78
CA ALA A 89 -4.07 -12.75 8.60
C ALA A 89 -5.03 -11.87 7.75
N SER A 90 -5.03 -10.57 8.00
CA SER A 90 -5.83 -9.59 7.25
C SER A 90 -5.48 -9.57 5.77
N LEU A 91 -4.18 -9.52 5.44
CA LEU A 91 -3.70 -9.53 4.05
C LEU A 91 -4.13 -10.81 3.31
N LYS A 92 -3.92 -11.99 3.92
CA LYS A 92 -4.34 -13.27 3.32
C LYS A 92 -5.84 -13.36 3.12
N TYR A 93 -6.62 -12.98 4.13
CA TYR A 93 -8.09 -13.02 4.03
C TYR A 93 -8.61 -12.05 2.96
N ALA A 94 -8.12 -10.81 2.95
CA ALA A 94 -8.52 -9.81 1.98
C ALA A 94 -8.15 -10.23 0.55
N GLU A 95 -6.93 -10.71 0.34
CA GLU A 95 -6.47 -11.19 -0.97
C GLU A 95 -7.32 -12.38 -1.44
N ALA A 96 -7.49 -13.41 -0.61
CA ALA A 96 -8.30 -14.57 -0.97
C ALA A 96 -9.76 -14.18 -1.25
N THR A 97 -10.31 -13.22 -0.51
CA THR A 97 -11.66 -12.69 -0.74
C THR A 97 -11.78 -12.07 -2.13
N MET A 98 -10.77 -11.35 -2.62
CA MET A 98 -10.77 -10.77 -3.97
C MET A 98 -10.86 -11.83 -5.08
N TYR A 99 -10.33 -13.03 -4.84
CA TYR A 99 -10.30 -14.14 -5.81
C TYR A 99 -11.39 -15.19 -5.59
N ALA A 100 -12.19 -15.09 -4.53
CA ALA A 100 -13.32 -15.98 -4.31
C ALA A 100 -14.32 -15.90 -5.48
N ASP A 101 -14.61 -17.05 -6.08
CA ASP A 101 -15.61 -17.19 -7.15
C ASP A 101 -17.03 -17.23 -6.55
N GLU A 102 -17.14 -17.74 -5.33
CA GLU A 102 -18.37 -17.92 -4.58
C GLU A 102 -18.92 -16.62 -3.98
N ILE A 103 -18.09 -15.57 -3.87
CA ILE A 103 -18.49 -14.26 -3.37
C ILE A 103 -18.72 -13.32 -4.56
N PRO A 104 -19.91 -12.72 -4.71
CA PRO A 104 -20.17 -11.83 -5.83
C PRO A 104 -19.28 -10.58 -5.74
N ALA A 105 -18.85 -10.04 -6.89
CA ALA A 105 -17.94 -8.89 -6.98
C ALA A 105 -18.39 -7.68 -6.13
N LYS A 106 -19.70 -7.44 -6.06
CA LYS A 106 -20.32 -6.37 -5.26
C LYS A 106 -20.11 -6.51 -3.74
N GLU A 107 -19.69 -7.68 -3.27
CA GLU A 107 -19.45 -8.00 -1.87
C GLU A 107 -17.96 -8.21 -1.58
N LYS A 108 -17.22 -8.92 -2.47
CA LYS A 108 -15.80 -9.18 -2.23
C LYS A 108 -14.90 -7.95 -2.29
N TYR A 109 -15.10 -7.03 -3.24
CA TYR A 109 -14.25 -5.84 -3.34
C TYR A 109 -14.44 -4.86 -2.17
N PRO A 110 -15.67 -4.51 -1.74
CA PRO A 110 -15.85 -3.71 -0.53
C PRO A 110 -15.28 -4.37 0.72
N GLU A 111 -15.47 -5.69 0.88
CA GLU A 111 -14.97 -6.42 2.05
C GLU A 111 -13.43 -6.42 2.10
N ALA A 112 -12.78 -6.76 0.98
CA ALA A 112 -11.32 -6.71 0.90
C ALA A 112 -10.79 -5.30 1.15
N LEU A 113 -11.40 -4.26 0.55
CA LEU A 113 -11.02 -2.86 0.77
C LEU A 113 -11.11 -2.46 2.25
N ARG A 114 -12.22 -2.84 2.91
CA ARG A 114 -12.42 -2.60 4.33
C ARG A 114 -11.30 -3.22 5.16
N VAL A 115 -10.93 -4.47 4.87
CA VAL A 115 -9.88 -5.20 5.61
C VAL A 115 -8.49 -4.59 5.35
N TYR A 116 -8.13 -4.25 4.11
CA TYR A 116 -6.84 -3.57 3.86
C TYR A 116 -6.76 -2.22 4.57
N ARG A 117 -7.87 -1.47 4.65
CA ARG A 117 -7.91 -0.22 5.41
C ARG A 117 -7.70 -0.44 6.91
N THR A 118 -8.09 -1.58 7.49
CA THR A 118 -7.77 -1.87 8.91
C THR A 118 -6.30 -2.18 9.11
N VAL A 119 -5.63 -2.81 8.14
CA VAL A 119 -4.17 -3.00 8.17
C VAL A 119 -3.45 -1.65 8.32
N LEU A 120 -3.86 -0.63 7.55
CA LEU A 120 -3.24 0.70 7.63
C LEU A 120 -3.50 1.45 8.94
N LYS A 121 -4.47 1.03 9.75
CA LYS A 121 -4.67 1.57 11.10
C LYS A 121 -3.63 1.02 12.09
N VAL A 122 -3.11 -0.17 11.84
CA VAL A 122 -2.10 -0.84 12.67
C VAL A 122 -0.69 -0.53 12.16
N ASP A 123 -0.49 -0.64 10.85
CA ASP A 123 0.76 -0.33 10.16
C ASP A 123 0.49 0.65 8.99
N PRO A 124 0.57 1.97 9.24
CA PRO A 124 0.39 2.98 8.20
C PRO A 124 1.45 2.93 7.09
N ALA A 125 2.57 2.22 7.30
CA ALA A 125 3.64 2.09 6.32
C ALA A 125 3.50 0.85 5.43
N ASN A 126 2.52 -0.02 5.71
CA ASN A 126 2.31 -1.27 4.98
C ASN A 126 2.09 -1.01 3.47
N GLN A 127 3.07 -1.38 2.65
CA GLN A 127 3.03 -1.13 1.21
C GLN A 127 2.02 -2.05 0.52
N GLU A 128 1.98 -3.31 0.90
CA GLU A 128 1.07 -4.31 0.33
C GLU A 128 -0.40 -3.88 0.47
N ALA A 129 -0.81 -3.45 1.66
CA ALA A 129 -2.17 -2.93 1.87
C ALA A 129 -2.46 -1.67 1.03
N LYS A 130 -1.49 -0.76 0.87
CA LYS A 130 -1.67 0.44 0.02
C LYS A 130 -1.84 0.08 -1.46
N GLU A 131 -1.04 -0.85 -1.95
CA GLU A 131 -1.10 -1.34 -3.33
C GLU A 131 -2.45 -2.00 -3.63
N TRP A 132 -2.94 -2.84 -2.70
CA TRP A 132 -4.24 -3.48 -2.85
C TRP A 132 -5.41 -2.52 -2.73
N ILE A 133 -5.37 -1.57 -1.79
CA ILE A 133 -6.38 -0.48 -1.69
C ILE A 133 -6.45 0.26 -3.02
N LYS A 134 -5.30 0.71 -3.53
CA LYS A 134 -5.23 1.41 -4.80
C LYS A 134 -5.78 0.57 -5.95
N THR A 135 -5.43 -0.71 -6.01
CA THR A 135 -5.93 -1.63 -7.03
C THR A 135 -7.46 -1.72 -7.01
N ILE A 136 -8.06 -1.88 -5.83
CA ILE A 136 -9.52 -1.94 -5.68
C ILE A 136 -10.17 -0.60 -6.05
N GLU A 137 -9.59 0.53 -5.63
CA GLU A 137 -10.07 1.87 -5.95
C GLU A 137 -10.03 2.15 -7.46
N ASP A 138 -8.97 1.74 -8.15
CA ASP A 138 -8.84 1.85 -9.60
C ASP A 138 -9.87 0.96 -10.32
N ILE A 139 -10.21 -0.23 -9.78
CA ILE A 139 -11.31 -1.07 -10.28
C ILE A 139 -12.65 -0.32 -10.18
N TYR A 140 -12.96 0.31 -9.05
CA TYR A 140 -14.17 1.14 -8.90
C TYR A 140 -14.22 2.30 -9.89
N ALA A 141 -13.11 3.03 -10.02
CA ALA A 141 -12.98 4.12 -10.98
C ALA A 141 -13.24 3.64 -12.42
N SER A 142 -12.68 2.49 -12.82
CA SER A 142 -12.89 1.90 -14.15
C SER A 142 -14.34 1.49 -14.42
N MET A 143 -15.08 1.13 -13.37
CA MET A 143 -16.52 0.82 -13.44
C MET A 143 -17.40 2.08 -13.44
N GLY A 144 -16.82 3.28 -13.29
CA GLY A 144 -17.58 4.53 -13.10
C GLY A 144 -18.41 4.52 -11.80
N ARG A 145 -17.96 3.78 -10.79
CA ARG A 145 -18.65 3.62 -9.51
C ARG A 145 -17.89 4.36 -8.40
N PRO A 146 -18.59 4.92 -7.41
CA PRO A 146 -17.93 5.48 -6.24
C PRO A 146 -17.23 4.38 -5.44
N VAL A 147 -16.08 4.71 -4.87
CA VAL A 147 -15.38 3.86 -3.91
C VAL A 147 -16.22 3.80 -2.62
N PRO A 148 -16.52 2.61 -2.08
CA PRO A 148 -17.22 2.49 -0.81
C PRO A 148 -16.32 2.91 0.36
N GLU A 149 -16.92 3.47 1.40
CA GLU A 149 -16.24 3.89 2.64
C GLU A 149 -15.99 2.71 3.61
#